data_AF-K9RNS0-F1
#
_entry.id   AF-K9RNS0-F1
#
_cell.length_a   1.000
_cell.length_b   1.000
_cell.length_c   1.000
_cell.angle_alpha   90.00
_cell.angle_beta   90.00
_cell.angle_gamma   90.00
#
_symmetry.space_group_name_H-M   'P 1'
#
loop_
_entity.id
_entity.type
_entity.pdbx_description
1 polymer ?
#
loop_
_entity_poly.entity_id
_entity_poly.type
_entity_poly.pdbx_seq_one_letter_code
_entity_poly.pdbx_strand_id
1 'polypeptide(L)'
;MKPIRQGDVILLPVKPTEGNKLDGLREDLDNFVLAEGEVTGHKHRISEGQARLYTENSDLYLRVFSGNALLFHEEHGSIDVPQGGWLVRIQREYEPEGWRYVTD
;
A
#
# COMPACT_ATOMS: atom_id res chain seq x y z
N MET A 1 -6.51 13.79 -7.32
CA MET A 1 -5.91 12.43 -7.34
C MET A 1 -7.03 11.42 -7.48
N LYS A 2 -6.79 10.29 -8.16
CA LYS A 2 -7.76 9.19 -8.32
C LYS A 2 -7.29 7.97 -7.50
N PRO A 3 -8.19 7.07 -7.08
CA PRO A 3 -7.80 5.79 -6.49
C PRO A 3 -6.83 5.01 -7.39
N ILE A 4 -5.86 4.34 -6.77
CA ILE A 4 -4.87 3.50 -7.45
C ILE A 4 -5.06 2.07 -6.92
N ARG A 5 -5.15 1.09 -7.80
CA ARG A 5 -5.34 -0.33 -7.44
C ARG A 5 -4.19 -1.16 -7.99
N GLN A 6 -3.72 -2.10 -7.18
CA GLN A 6 -2.76 -3.13 -7.56
C GLN A 6 -3.15 -4.43 -6.86
N GLY A 7 -3.59 -5.44 -7.62
CA GLY A 7 -4.11 -6.68 -7.05
C GLY A 7 -5.22 -6.42 -6.01
N ASP A 8 -5.00 -6.93 -4.81
CA ASP A 8 -5.84 -6.77 -3.62
C ASP A 8 -5.59 -5.45 -2.86
N VAL A 9 -4.59 -4.65 -3.22
CA VAL A 9 -4.35 -3.34 -2.58
C VAL A 9 -5.03 -2.22 -3.35
N ILE A 10 -5.79 -1.37 -2.64
CA ILE A 10 -6.26 -0.09 -3.14
C ILE A 10 -5.76 1.07 -2.27
N LEU A 11 -5.21 2.08 -2.94
CA LEU A 11 -4.80 3.35 -2.36
C LEU A 11 -5.87 4.40 -2.66
N LEU A 12 -6.51 4.90 -1.61
CA LEU A 12 -7.51 5.95 -1.71
C LEU A 12 -6.89 7.31 -1.39
N PRO A 13 -7.01 8.33 -2.25
CA PRO A 13 -6.42 9.63 -1.98
C PRO A 13 -7.11 10.32 -0.81
N VAL A 14 -6.32 10.79 0.16
CA VAL A 14 -6.80 11.50 1.35
C VAL A 14 -5.97 12.76 1.59
N LYS A 15 -6.48 13.67 2.42
CA LYS A 15 -5.63 14.75 2.94
C LYS A 15 -4.59 14.13 3.87
N PRO A 16 -3.29 14.37 3.67
CA PRO A 16 -2.27 13.83 4.54
C PRO A 16 -2.46 14.36 5.96
N THR A 17 -2.51 13.44 6.92
CA THR A 17 -2.56 13.75 8.36
C THR A 17 -1.19 13.48 8.99
N GLU A 18 -0.95 14.05 10.17
CA GLU A 18 0.26 13.78 10.97
C GLU A 18 0.03 12.63 11.96
N GLY A 19 -0.85 11.67 11.61
CA GLY A 19 -1.28 10.58 12.48
C GLY A 19 -0.12 9.85 13.17
N ASN A 20 -0.43 9.10 14.23
CA ASN A 20 0.59 8.44 15.04
C ASN A 20 1.54 7.63 14.15
N LYS A 21 2.83 7.99 14.20
CA LYS A 21 3.87 7.23 13.52
C LYS A 21 3.77 5.79 14.02
N LEU A 22 3.61 4.83 13.11
CA LEU A 22 4.06 3.48 13.39
C LEU A 22 5.55 3.62 13.72
N ASP A 23 5.98 3.09 14.88
CA ASP A 23 7.38 3.09 15.33
C ASP A 23 8.27 2.53 14.21
N GLY A 24 8.86 3.42 13.41
CA GLY A 24 9.37 3.03 12.08
C GLY A 24 9.43 4.17 11.07
N LEU A 25 10.03 5.29 11.45
CA LEU A 25 10.68 6.15 10.47
C LEU A 25 11.90 5.40 9.96
N ARG A 26 11.72 4.45 9.03
CA ARG A 26 12.86 3.83 8.36
C ARG A 26 13.18 4.67 7.13
N GLU A 27 14.28 5.40 7.21
CA GLU A 27 14.88 6.08 6.05
C GLU A 27 15.41 5.05 5.02
N ASP A 28 15.54 3.78 5.44
CA ASP A 28 15.84 2.62 4.59
C ASP A 28 14.57 2.06 3.91
N LEU A 29 14.44 2.39 2.62
CA LEU A 29 13.33 2.02 1.72
C LEU A 29 13.32 0.53 1.33
N ASP A 30 14.38 -0.22 1.58
CA ASP A 30 14.53 -1.60 1.09
C ASP A 30 13.47 -2.59 1.58
N ASN A 31 12.74 -2.27 2.66
CA ASN A 31 11.74 -3.17 3.27
C ASN A 31 10.41 -2.48 3.64
N PHE A 32 9.94 -1.53 2.83
CA PHE A 32 8.71 -0.78 3.09
C PHE A 32 7.44 -1.53 2.65
N VAL A 33 7.04 -2.55 3.42
CA VAL A 33 5.88 -3.40 3.12
C VAL A 33 4.58 -2.71 3.51
N LEU A 34 3.69 -2.45 2.54
CA LEU A 34 2.32 -1.94 2.76
C LEU A 34 1.36 -3.06 3.15
N ALA A 35 1.56 -4.25 2.57
CA ALA A 35 0.73 -5.43 2.80
C ALA A 35 1.52 -6.69 2.43
N GLU A 36 1.32 -7.75 3.20
CA GLU A 36 1.71 -9.11 2.80
C GLU A 36 0.53 -9.71 2.02
N GLY A 37 0.78 -10.21 0.81
CA GLY A 37 -0.24 -10.80 -0.05
C GLY A 37 -0.78 -12.11 0.55
N GLU A 38 -2.07 -12.36 0.34
CA GLU A 38 -2.85 -13.33 1.13
C GLU A 38 -2.45 -14.82 0.98
N VAL A 39 -1.62 -15.20 0.00
CA VAL A 39 -1.43 -16.63 -0.34
C VAL A 39 0.01 -17.07 -0.64
N THR A 40 0.84 -16.21 -1.25
CA THR A 40 2.14 -16.63 -1.81
C THR A 40 3.36 -16.12 -1.03
N GLY A 41 3.16 -15.22 -0.06
CA GLY A 41 4.24 -14.52 0.64
C GLY A 41 4.82 -13.33 -0.14
N HIS A 42 4.23 -12.98 -1.29
CA HIS A 42 4.58 -11.77 -2.04
C HIS A 42 4.16 -10.52 -1.26
N LYS A 43 4.85 -9.40 -1.48
CA LYS A 43 4.67 -8.18 -0.68
C LYS A 43 4.43 -6.97 -1.57
N HIS A 44 3.38 -6.23 -1.25
CA HIS A 44 3.20 -4.88 -1.77
C HIS A 44 4.17 -3.97 -1.02
N ARG A 45 5.14 -3.38 -1.72
CA ARG A 45 6.16 -2.53 -1.08
C ARG A 45 6.44 -1.26 -1.86
N ILE A 46 6.75 -0.17 -1.16
CA ILE A 46 7.37 0.98 -1.81
C ILE A 46 8.83 0.62 -2.10
N SER A 47 9.18 0.55 -3.38
CA SER A 47 10.53 0.20 -3.86
C SER A 47 11.40 1.41 -4.16
N GLU A 48 10.78 2.54 -4.52
CA GLU A 48 11.46 3.80 -4.83
C GLU A 48 10.66 5.01 -4.34
N GLY A 49 11.35 6.14 -4.13
CA GLY A 49 10.76 7.40 -3.67
C GLY A 49 10.79 7.57 -2.15
N GLN A 50 10.48 8.78 -1.68
CA GLN A 50 10.41 9.10 -0.25
C GLN A 50 8.97 8.97 0.22
N ALA A 51 8.68 7.95 1.03
CA ALA A 51 7.35 7.73 1.59
C ALA A 51 7.40 7.26 3.04
N ARG A 52 6.27 7.34 3.76
CA ARG A 52 6.10 6.86 5.13
C ARG A 52 4.74 6.20 5.30
N LEU A 53 4.71 5.11 6.06
CA LEU A 53 3.49 4.46 6.53
C LEU A 53 3.19 4.90 7.96
N TYR A 54 1.92 5.10 8.27
CA TYR A 54 1.46 5.45 9.60
C TYR A 54 0.06 4.89 9.83
N THR A 55 -0.33 4.76 11.09
CA THR A 55 -1.68 4.29 11.45
C THR A 55 -2.44 5.35 12.20
N GLU A 56 -3.70 5.53 11.84
CA GLU A 56 -4.61 6.45 12.52
C GLU A 56 -5.98 5.77 12.61
N ASN A 57 -6.56 5.68 13.80
CA ASN A 57 -7.84 5.00 14.03
C ASN A 57 -7.90 3.54 13.52
N SER A 58 -6.81 2.79 13.66
CA SER A 58 -6.64 1.40 13.14
C SER A 58 -6.57 1.27 11.62
N ASP A 59 -6.54 2.39 10.90
CA ASP A 59 -6.36 2.42 9.45
C ASP A 59 -4.89 2.65 9.09
N LEU A 60 -4.42 1.96 8.05
CA LEU A 60 -3.09 2.13 7.50
C LEU A 60 -3.09 3.22 6.43
N TYR A 61 -2.13 4.13 6.52
CA TYR A 61 -1.95 5.23 5.59
C TYR A 61 -0.53 5.26 5.05
N LEU A 62 -0.40 5.71 3.80
CA LEU A 62 0.84 6.00 3.11
C LEU A 62 0.93 7.50 2.82
N ARG A 63 2.05 8.13 3.17
CA ARG A 63 2.38 9.50 2.81
C ARG A 63 3.59 9.50 1.89
N VAL A 64 3.42 10.03 0.68
CA VAL A 64 4.51 10.19 -0.30
C VAL A 64 4.98 11.64 -0.26
N PHE A 65 6.28 11.85 -0.03
CA PHE A 65 6.95 13.15 0.08
C PHE A 65 7.67 13.55 -1.22
N SER A 66 8.22 12.59 -1.96
CA SER A 66 8.81 12.82 -3.29
C SER A 66 7.73 13.09 -4.34
N GLY A 67 8.11 13.55 -5.54
CA GLY A 67 7.16 13.77 -6.65
C GLY A 67 6.30 12.53 -6.95
N ASN A 68 6.92 11.34 -6.89
CA ASN A 68 6.30 10.03 -6.96
C ASN A 68 7.04 9.02 -6.07
N ALA A 69 6.39 7.90 -5.78
CA ALA A 69 6.97 6.68 -5.23
C ALA A 69 6.50 5.48 -6.06
N LEU A 70 7.27 4.39 -6.08
CA LEU A 70 6.90 3.17 -6.83
C LEU A 70 6.38 2.08 -5.90
N LEU A 71 5.09 1.76 -6.02
CA LEU A 71 4.50 0.59 -5.40
C LEU A 71 4.77 -0.64 -6.26
N PHE A 72 5.53 -1.59 -5.72
CA PHE A 72 5.94 -2.81 -6.39
C PHE A 72 5.24 -4.02 -5.79
N HIS A 73 4.81 -4.92 -6.67
CA HIS A 73 4.39 -6.28 -6.35
C HIS A 73 5.01 -7.25 -7.36
N GLU A 74 5.40 -8.45 -6.92
CA GLU A 74 6.11 -9.43 -7.76
C GLU A 74 5.29 -9.87 -8.99
N GLU A 75 3.96 -9.93 -8.87
CA GLU A 75 3.06 -10.37 -9.95
C GLU A 75 2.61 -9.24 -10.87
N HIS A 76 2.50 -8.01 -10.36
CA HIS A 76 1.92 -6.88 -11.09
C HIS A 76 2.96 -5.83 -11.53
N GLY A 77 4.22 -5.99 -11.15
CA GLY A 77 5.28 -5.02 -11.41
C GLY A 77 5.15 -3.75 -10.54
N SER A 78 5.72 -2.65 -11.02
CA SER A 78 5.69 -1.35 -10.32
C SER A 78 4.61 -0.42 -10.87
N ILE A 79 3.96 0.34 -9.99
CA ILE A 79 3.06 1.44 -10.36
C ILE A 79 3.44 2.73 -9.64
N ASP A 80 3.25 3.85 -10.34
CA ASP A 80 3.51 5.19 -9.79
C ASP A 80 2.42 5.61 -8.79
N VAL A 81 2.87 6.03 -7.61
CA VAL A 81 2.06 6.64 -6.57
C VAL A 81 2.50 8.11 -6.42
N PRO A 82 1.67 9.07 -6.85
CA PRO A 82 1.99 10.49 -6.74
C PRO A 82 2.17 10.97 -5.30
N GLN A 83 2.90 12.08 -5.14
CA GLN A 83 3.00 12.82 -3.88
C GLN A 83 1.61 13.05 -3.25
N GLY A 84 1.47 12.78 -1.96
CA GLY A 84 0.20 12.96 -1.25
C GLY A 84 -0.02 12.00 -0.10
N GLY A 85 -1.21 12.10 0.49
CA GLY A 85 -1.71 11.15 1.50
C GLY A 85 -2.62 10.11 0.86
N TRP A 86 -2.46 8.87 1.28
CA TRP A 86 -3.18 7.72 0.77
C TRP A 86 -3.64 6.83 1.92
N LEU A 87 -4.89 6.42 1.90
CA LEU A 87 -5.42 5.38 2.77
C LEU A 87 -5.23 4.03 2.08
N VAL A 88 -4.57 3.10 2.77
CA VAL A 88 -4.30 1.75 2.28
C VAL A 88 -5.45 0.83 2.72
N ARG A 89 -6.00 0.10 1.76
CA ARG A 89 -7.04 -0.91 1.99
C ARG A 89 -6.72 -2.18 1.24
N ILE A 90 -6.92 -3.30 1.92
CA ILE A 90 -6.97 -4.62 1.29
C ILE A 90 -8.41 -4.84 0.82
N GLN A 91 -8.58 -5.08 -0.47
CA GLN A 91 -9.80 -5.51 -1.10
C GLN A 91 -9.83 -7.03 -1.06
N ARG A 92 -10.72 -7.58 -0.25
CA ARG A 92 -11.05 -9.00 -0.32
C ARG A 92 -12.22 -9.19 -1.27
N GLU A 93 -12.12 -10.17 -2.15
CA GLU A 93 -13.27 -10.63 -2.91
C GLU A 93 -14.22 -11.37 -1.96
N TYR A 94 -15.51 -11.01 -1.96
CA TYR A 94 -16.53 -11.73 -1.20
C TYR A 94 -17.04 -12.88 -2.07
N GLU A 95 -16.63 -14.11 -1.75
CA GLU A 95 -17.20 -15.33 -2.33
C GLU A 95 -18.15 -16.01 -1.32
N PRO A 96 -19.47 -16.07 -1.59
CA PRO A 96 -20.45 -16.69 -0.68
C PRO A 96 -20.36 -18.23 -0.64
N GLU A 97 -19.62 -18.88 -1.55
CA GLU A 97 -19.60 -20.34 -1.74
C GLU A 97 -18.19 -20.93 -1.68
N GLY A 98 -17.50 -20.74 -0.56
CA GLY A 98 -16.26 -21.47 -0.26
C GLY A 98 -15.04 -20.99 -1.04
N TRP A 99 -13.90 -21.03 -0.35
CA TRP A 99 -12.61 -20.55 -0.84
C TRP A 99 -12.26 -21.14 -2.20
N ARG A 100 -12.19 -20.28 -3.21
CA ARG A 100 -11.46 -20.58 -4.44
C ARG A 100 -10.35 -19.54 -4.58
N TYR A 101 -9.15 -19.98 -4.94
CA TYR A 101 -8.06 -19.05 -5.18
C TYR A 101 -8.46 -18.15 -6.35
N VAL A 102 -8.66 -16.86 -6.08
CA VAL A 102 -8.66 -15.82 -7.10
C VAL A 102 -7.25 -15.82 -7.67
N THR A 103 -7.07 -16.49 -8.80
CA THR A 103 -6.00 -16.13 -9.72
C THR A 103 -6.43 -14.84 -10.38
N ASP A 104 -5.51 -13.89 -10.49
CA ASP A 104 -5.65 -12.78 -11.44
C ASP A 104 -5.96 -13.32 -12.86
#